data_AF-A0A7V9FZK8-F1
#
_entry.id   AF-A0A7V9FZK8-F1
#
_cell.length_a   1.000
_cell.length_b   1.000
_cell.length_c   1.000
_cell.angle_alpha   90.00
_cell.angle_beta   90.00
_cell.angle_gamma   90.00
#
_symmetry.space_group_name_H-M   'P 1'
#
loop_
_entity.id
_entity.type
_entity.pdbx_description
1 polymer ?
#
loop_
_entity_poly.entity_id
_entity_poly.type
_entity_poly.pdbx_seq_one_letter_code
_entity_poly.pdbx_strand_id
1 'polypeptide(L)'
;MLRAAARRFAILLAAVAGGTIAVSLAAGLLLGSAADRSISVGLYLVGSFLLVAGFFVGNRGPARIKGDGSELPAAAGMFGIGVGSGRLRWATPSEREEALSNSAIFVSLGFALILLGVAADSRVHLL
;
A
#
# COMPACT_ATOMS: atom_id res chain seq x y z
N MET A 1 16.08 18.50 4.36
CA MET A 1 14.82 17.76 4.60
C MET A 1 14.73 16.47 3.77
N LEU A 2 15.05 16.50 2.48
CA LEU A 2 14.96 15.33 1.58
C LEU A 2 15.71 14.08 2.09
N ARG A 3 16.94 14.24 2.62
CA ARG A 3 17.71 13.11 3.20
C ARG A 3 16.99 12.41 4.36
N ALA A 4 16.28 13.17 5.20
CA ALA A 4 15.53 12.61 6.32
C ALA A 4 14.26 11.88 5.85
N ALA A 5 13.58 12.44 4.85
CA ALA A 5 12.44 11.78 4.20
C ALA A 5 12.86 10.48 3.51
N ALA A 6 13.95 10.50 2.73
CA ALA A 6 14.50 9.33 2.08
C ALA A 6 14.88 8.24 3.08
N ARG A 7 15.48 8.60 4.23
CA ARG A 7 15.78 7.63 5.29
C ARG A 7 14.52 6.98 5.86
N ARG A 8 13.47 7.77 6.17
CA ARG A 8 12.20 7.25 6.69
C ARG A 8 11.53 6.33 5.67
N PHE A 9 11.52 6.72 4.40
CA PHE A 9 10.99 5.91 3.31
C PHE A 9 11.78 4.61 3.14
N ALA A 10 13.11 4.66 3.18
CA ALA A 10 13.96 3.46 3.08
C ALA A 10 13.71 2.49 4.24
N ILE A 11 13.53 2.98 5.46
CA ILE A 11 13.18 2.16 6.63
C ILE A 11 11.81 1.51 6.41
N LEU A 12 10.81 2.27 5.95
CA LEU A 12 9.47 1.75 5.66
C LEU A 12 9.52 0.68 4.57
N LEU A 13 10.23 0.95 3.47
CA LEU A 13 10.42 0.01 2.37
C LEU A 13 11.11 -1.26 2.84
N ALA A 14 12.21 -1.16 3.60
CA ALA A 14 12.94 -2.31 4.12
C ALA A 14 12.07 -3.14 5.07
N ALA A 15 11.30 -2.50 5.95
CA ALA A 15 10.41 -3.19 6.86
C ALA A 15 9.30 -3.95 6.12
N VAL A 16 8.62 -3.30 5.17
CA VAL A 16 7.53 -3.93 4.41
C VAL A 16 8.05 -5.01 3.46
N ALA A 17 9.15 -4.76 2.74
CA ALA A 17 9.78 -5.73 1.88
C ALA A 17 10.29 -6.93 2.68
N GLY A 18 11.01 -6.69 3.78
CA GLY A 18 11.53 -7.75 4.65
C GLY A 18 10.44 -8.61 5.26
N GLY A 19 9.36 -7.99 5.77
CA GLY A 19 8.19 -8.71 6.28
C GLY A 19 7.50 -9.54 5.19
N THR A 20 7.32 -8.96 4.00
CA THR A 20 6.72 -9.67 2.85
C THR A 20 7.58 -10.87 2.43
N ILE A 21 8.89 -10.68 2.31
CA ILE A 21 9.84 -11.75 1.97
C ILE A 21 9.78 -12.86 3.01
N ALA A 22 9.83 -12.53 4.31
CA ALA A 22 9.80 -13.52 5.38
C ALA A 22 8.53 -14.37 5.36
N VAL A 23 7.36 -13.73 5.26
CA VAL A 23 6.06 -14.41 5.22
C VAL A 23 5.91 -15.25 3.94
N SER A 24 6.27 -14.69 2.79
CA SER A 24 6.09 -15.35 1.50
C SER A 24 7.05 -16.52 1.33
N LEU A 25 8.30 -16.38 1.82
CA LEU A 25 9.26 -17.48 1.85
C LEU A 25 8.80 -18.60 2.79
N ALA A 26 8.33 -18.27 3.99
CA ALA A 26 7.81 -19.26 4.93
C ALA A 26 6.61 -20.02 4.32
N ALA A 27 5.63 -19.31 3.75
CA ALA A 27 4.50 -19.92 3.06
C ALA A 27 4.96 -20.77 1.87
N GLY A 28 5.89 -20.27 1.07
CA GLY A 28 6.43 -20.96 -0.09
C GLY A 28 7.14 -22.27 0.25
N LEU A 29 7.94 -22.28 1.32
CA LEU A 29 8.63 -23.46 1.82
C LEU A 29 7.65 -24.50 2.38
N LEU A 30 6.64 -24.06 3.13
CA LEU A 30 5.57 -24.95 3.63
C LEU A 30 4.78 -25.62 2.50
N LEU A 31 4.65 -24.94 1.36
CA LEU A 31 3.95 -25.45 0.17
C LEU A 31 4.88 -26.16 -0.83
N GLY A 32 6.17 -26.33 -0.51
CA GLY A 32 7.14 -27.02 -1.38
C GLY A 32 7.48 -26.27 -2.67
N SER A 33 7.33 -24.94 -2.67
CA SER A 33 7.61 -24.09 -3.84
C SER A 33 9.02 -23.48 -3.81
N ALA A 34 9.53 -23.10 -4.98
CA ALA A 34 10.84 -22.49 -5.10
C ALA A 34 10.91 -21.11 -4.43
N ALA A 35 12.05 -20.81 -3.79
CA ALA A 35 12.22 -19.62 -2.95
C ALA A 35 12.12 -18.30 -3.75
N ASP A 36 12.78 -18.26 -4.92
CA ASP A 36 12.76 -17.14 -5.88
C ASP A 36 11.32 -16.80 -6.30
N ARG A 37 10.54 -17.82 -6.68
CA ARG A 37 9.14 -17.65 -7.05
C ARG A 37 8.30 -17.14 -5.88
N SER A 38 8.49 -17.71 -4.69
CA SER A 38 7.71 -17.37 -3.49
C SER A 38 7.91 -15.90 -3.09
N ILE A 39 9.17 -15.47 -3.12
CA ILE A 39 9.54 -14.07 -2.84
C ILE A 39 8.93 -13.14 -3.88
N SER A 40 9.12 -13.44 -5.17
CA SER A 40 8.66 -12.59 -6.27
C SER A 40 7.14 -12.43 -6.25
N VAL A 41 6.41 -13.54 -6.11
CA VAL A 41 4.93 -13.52 -6.02
C VAL A 41 4.46 -12.72 -4.81
N GLY A 42 5.10 -12.88 -3.64
CA GLY A 42 4.77 -12.10 -2.45
C GLY A 42 4.94 -10.60 -2.66
N LEU A 43 6.07 -10.20 -3.22
CA LEU A 43 6.38 -8.79 -3.53
C LEU A 43 5.41 -8.22 -4.57
N TYR A 44 5.06 -8.97 -5.61
CA TYR A 44 4.06 -8.57 -6.60
C TYR A 44 2.66 -8.42 -5.98
N LEU A 45 2.25 -9.35 -5.13
CA LEU A 45 0.94 -9.33 -4.49
C LEU A 45 0.79 -8.09 -3.61
N VAL A 46 1.73 -7.90 -2.67
CA VAL A 46 1.70 -6.76 -1.74
C VAL A 46 1.90 -5.45 -2.49
N GLY A 47 2.83 -5.41 -3.45
CA GLY A 47 3.07 -4.22 -4.28
C GLY A 47 1.84 -3.80 -5.07
N SER A 48 1.16 -4.75 -5.73
CA SER A 48 -0.07 -4.50 -6.49
C SER A 48 -1.21 -4.04 -5.58
N PHE A 49 -1.36 -4.67 -4.41
CA PHE A 49 -2.33 -4.24 -3.41
C PHE A 49 -2.10 -2.79 -2.98
N LEU A 50 -0.87 -2.40 -2.70
CA LEU A 50 -0.53 -1.03 -2.32
C LEU A 50 -0.79 -0.03 -3.45
N LEU A 51 -0.52 -0.38 -4.71
CA LEU A 51 -0.86 0.47 -5.85
C LEU A 51 -2.37 0.73 -5.94
N VAL A 52 -3.18 -0.33 -5.84
CA VAL A 52 -4.64 -0.23 -5.86
C VAL A 52 -5.15 0.58 -4.67
N ALA A 53 -4.66 0.30 -3.46
CA ALA A 53 -5.02 1.05 -2.27
C ALA A 53 -4.63 2.53 -2.40
N GLY A 54 -3.42 2.82 -2.89
CA GLY A 54 -2.93 4.17 -3.14
C GLY A 54 -3.80 4.93 -4.14
N PHE A 55 -4.24 4.27 -5.21
CA PHE A 55 -5.19 4.84 -6.16
C PHE A 55 -6.50 5.24 -5.47
N PHE A 56 -7.14 4.34 -4.73
CA PHE A 56 -8.40 4.65 -4.05
C PHE A 56 -8.24 5.72 -2.96
N VAL A 57 -7.14 5.69 -2.21
CA VAL A 57 -6.83 6.69 -1.17
C VAL A 57 -6.63 8.08 -1.77
N GLY A 58 -5.94 8.17 -2.92
CA GLY A 58 -5.72 9.44 -3.62
C GLY A 58 -6.96 9.96 -4.32
N ASN A 59 -7.82 9.07 -4.82
CA ASN A 59 -9.05 9.41 -5.55
C ASN A 59 -10.29 9.47 -4.65
N ARG A 60 -10.15 9.56 -3.32
CA ARG A 60 -11.30 9.74 -2.41
C ARG A 60 -11.99 11.07 -2.75
N GLY A 61 -13.14 10.98 -3.44
CA GLY A 61 -13.92 12.12 -3.93
C GLY A 61 -14.19 13.17 -2.84
N PRO A 62 -14.44 14.43 -3.18
CA PRO A 62 -14.38 15.55 -2.23
C PRO A 62 -15.47 15.55 -1.15
N ALA A 63 -16.46 14.66 -1.25
CA ALA A 63 -17.49 14.41 -0.26
C ALA A 63 -17.02 13.42 0.82
N ARG A 64 -17.34 13.73 2.08
CA ARG A 64 -17.09 12.89 3.27
C ARG A 64 -18.40 12.75 4.04
N ILE A 65 -18.60 11.62 4.72
CA ILE A 65 -19.73 11.44 5.63
C ILE A 65 -19.38 12.08 6.97
N LYS A 66 -20.24 12.97 7.47
CA LYS A 66 -20.17 13.50 8.83
C LYS A 66 -20.70 12.43 9.78
N GLY A 67 -19.79 11.66 10.37
CA GLY A 67 -20.07 10.75 11.48
C GLY A 67 -19.06 11.02 12.59
N ASP A 68 -19.54 11.14 13.82
CA ASP A 68 -18.69 11.23 15.00
C ASP A 68 -17.81 9.97 15.06
N GLY A 69 -16.52 10.16 15.26
CA GLY A 69 -15.44 9.22 14.97
C GLY A 69 -15.38 7.93 15.81
N SER A 70 -16.51 7.35 16.23
CA SER A 70 -16.55 6.18 17.10
C SER A 70 -17.30 4.95 16.55
N GLU A 71 -18.04 5.03 15.44
CA GLU A 71 -18.96 3.92 15.07
C GLU A 71 -18.82 3.34 13.65
N LEU A 72 -17.98 3.91 12.77
CA LEU A 72 -17.73 3.29 11.47
C LEU A 72 -16.58 2.27 11.59
N PRO A 73 -16.75 1.01 11.16
CA PRO A 73 -15.65 0.05 11.10
C PRO A 73 -14.52 0.65 10.26
N ALA A 74 -13.28 0.54 10.73
CA ALA A 74 -12.10 1.19 10.16
C ALA A 74 -11.95 1.02 8.63
N ALA A 75 -12.47 -0.08 8.08
CA ALA A 75 -12.53 -0.35 6.65
C ALA A 75 -13.43 0.60 5.84
N ALA A 76 -14.55 1.06 6.40
CA ALA A 76 -15.53 1.92 5.71
C ALA A 76 -15.00 3.35 5.48
N GLY A 77 -14.12 3.85 6.35
CA GLY A 77 -13.43 5.13 6.17
C GLY A 77 -12.17 5.04 5.30
N MET A 78 -11.50 3.88 5.30
CA MET A 78 -10.19 3.69 4.68
C MET A 78 -10.22 3.67 3.13
N PHE A 79 -11.36 3.40 2.50
CA PHE A 79 -11.47 3.43 1.03
C PHE A 79 -12.47 4.46 0.50
N GLY A 80 -13.03 5.32 1.37
CA GLY A 80 -14.09 6.25 0.97
C GLY A 80 -15.44 5.56 0.67
N ILE A 81 -15.53 4.25 0.90
CA ILE A 81 -16.75 3.45 0.79
C ILE A 81 -17.42 3.41 2.17
N GLY A 82 -17.94 4.54 2.59
CA GLY A 82 -18.84 4.61 3.73
C GLY A 82 -20.27 4.66 3.21
N VAL A 83 -21.11 3.69 3.55
CA VAL A 83 -22.56 3.82 3.46
C VAL A 83 -23.03 4.16 4.86
N GLY A 84 -22.92 5.44 5.22
CA GLY A 84 -23.36 5.97 6.51
C GLY A 84 -24.38 7.07 6.27
N SER A 85 -25.48 7.06 7.01
CA SER A 85 -26.56 8.04 6.99
C SER A 85 -26.17 9.44 7.51
N GLY A 86 -24.87 9.70 7.67
CA GLY A 86 -24.33 10.97 8.13
C GLY A 86 -24.35 12.05 7.05
N ARG A 87 -24.61 13.31 7.46
CA ARG A 87 -24.64 14.48 6.55
C ARG A 87 -23.35 14.58 5.75
N LEU A 88 -23.44 14.81 4.45
CA LEU A 88 -22.26 14.99 3.60
C LEU A 88 -21.54 16.31 3.95
N ARG A 89 -20.21 16.26 4.13
CA ARG A 89 -19.32 17.42 4.29
C ARG A 89 -18.25 17.42 3.20
N TRP A 90 -17.85 18.60 2.73
CA TRP A 90 -16.69 18.76 1.85
C TRP A 90 -15.37 18.62 2.59
N ALA A 91 -14.41 17.95 1.97
CA ALA A 91 -13.05 17.79 2.49
C ALA A 91 -12.31 19.14 2.57
N THR A 92 -11.63 19.40 3.68
CA THR A 92 -10.76 20.56 3.88
C THR A 92 -9.49 20.45 3.02
N PRO A 93 -8.76 21.56 2.80
CA PRO A 93 -7.47 21.50 2.08
C PRO A 93 -6.46 20.55 2.74
N SER A 94 -6.37 20.53 4.07
CA SER A 94 -5.46 19.63 4.80
C SER A 94 -5.79 18.16 4.59
N GLU A 95 -7.08 17.81 4.58
CA GLU A 95 -7.53 16.44 4.32
C GLU A 95 -7.19 15.98 2.89
N ARG A 96 -7.17 16.91 1.92
CA ARG A 96 -6.74 16.62 0.54
C ARG A 96 -5.24 16.41 0.47
N GLU A 97 -4.46 17.25 1.16
CA GLU A 97 -3.00 17.11 1.21
C GLU A 97 -2.59 15.79 1.87
N GLU A 98 -3.24 15.40 2.96
CA GLU A 98 -3.03 14.11 3.61
C GLU A 98 -3.40 12.93 2.69
N ALA A 99 -4.52 13.02 1.98
CA ALA A 99 -4.92 11.98 1.02
C ALA A 99 -3.89 11.82 -0.12
N LEU A 100 -3.39 12.94 -0.66
CA LEU A 100 -2.35 12.96 -1.68
C LEU A 100 -1.03 12.40 -1.14
N SER A 101 -0.60 12.81 0.05
CA SER A 101 0.62 12.33 0.69
C SER A 101 0.55 10.82 0.95
N ASN A 102 -0.55 10.33 1.50
CA ASN A 102 -0.75 8.90 1.77
C ASN A 102 -0.80 8.09 0.47
N SER A 103 -1.48 8.59 -0.55
CA SER A 103 -1.50 7.99 -1.88
C SER A 103 -0.09 7.91 -2.47
N ALA A 104 0.70 8.99 -2.41
CA ALA A 104 2.07 9.03 -2.90
C ALA A 104 2.96 8.00 -2.19
N ILE A 105 2.80 7.81 -0.88
CA ILE A 105 3.54 6.78 -0.12
C ILE A 105 3.13 5.38 -0.59
N PHE A 106 1.83 5.09 -0.68
CA PHE A 106 1.36 3.76 -1.11
C PHE A 106 1.77 3.43 -2.54
N VAL A 107 1.65 4.39 -3.47
CA VAL A 107 2.03 4.20 -4.87
C VAL A 107 3.54 4.00 -5.01
N SER A 108 4.35 4.86 -4.38
CA SER A 108 5.81 4.75 -4.49
C SER A 108 6.35 3.49 -3.81
N LEU A 109 5.79 3.12 -2.65
CA LEU A 109 6.14 1.88 -1.95
C LEU A 109 5.71 0.65 -2.76
N GLY A 110 4.48 0.62 -3.26
CA GLY A 110 3.95 -0.48 -4.07
C GLY A 110 4.75 -0.70 -5.34
N PHE A 111 5.10 0.38 -6.04
CA PHE A 111 5.95 0.34 -7.22
C PHE A 111 7.36 -0.19 -6.91
N ALA A 112 7.98 0.29 -5.82
CA ALA A 112 9.30 -0.20 -5.40
C ALA A 112 9.29 -1.70 -5.05
N LEU A 113 8.24 -2.21 -4.39
CA LEU A 113 8.11 -3.64 -4.12
C LEU A 113 7.98 -4.47 -5.40
N ILE A 114 7.23 -3.99 -6.40
CA ILE A 114 7.13 -4.67 -7.71
C ILE A 114 8.50 -4.75 -8.37
N LEU A 115 9.28 -3.66 -8.38
CA LEU A 115 10.63 -3.67 -8.94
C LEU A 115 11.56 -4.65 -8.20
N LEU A 116 11.47 -4.73 -6.88
CA LEU A 116 12.19 -5.75 -6.10
C LEU A 116 11.73 -7.17 -6.45
N GLY A 117 10.43 -7.36 -6.68
CA GLY A 117 9.87 -8.63 -7.17
C GLY A 117 10.46 -9.02 -8.52
N VAL A 118 10.52 -8.08 -9.47
CA VAL A 118 11.14 -8.30 -10.79
C VAL A 118 12.61 -8.68 -10.65
N ALA A 119 13.35 -7.99 -9.78
CA ALA A 119 14.77 -8.29 -9.55
C ALA A 119 14.99 -9.66 -8.88
N ALA A 120 14.02 -10.17 -8.13
CA ALA A 120 14.08 -11.47 -7.48
C ALA A 120 13.57 -12.62 -8.38
N ASP A 121 12.89 -12.30 -9.48
CA ASP A 121 12.24 -13.28 -10.34
C ASP A 121 13.21 -13.82 -11.39
N SER A 122 13.66 -15.07 -11.17
CA SER A 122 14.58 -15.76 -12.08
C SER A 122 13.99 -16.03 -13.47
N ARG A 123 12.66 -15.91 -13.63
CA ARG A 123 11.97 -16.17 -14.90
C ARG A 123 11.89 -14.94 -15.78
N VAL A 124 12.14 -13.75 -15.23
CA VAL A 124 12.11 -12.50 -15.99
C VAL A 124 13.50 -12.27 -16.59
N HIS A 125 13.66 -12.58 -17.86
CA HIS A 125 14.83 -12.17 -18.64
C HIS A 125 14.59 -10.75 -19.16
N LEU A 126 15.32 -9.77 -18.60
CA LEU A 126 15.27 -8.37 -19.06
C LEU A 126 16.20 -8.08 -20.24
N LEU A 127 16.95 -9.08 -20.73
CA LEU A 127 17.82 -9.04 -21.92
C LEU A 127 17.89 -10.44 -22.56
#